data_AF-A0AAI9F389-F1
#
_entry.id   AF-A0AAI9F389-F1
#
_cell.length_a   1.000
_cell.length_b   1.000
_cell.length_c   1.000
_cell.angle_alpha   90.00
_cell.angle_beta   90.00
_cell.angle_gamma   90.00
#
_symmetry.space_group_name_H-M   'P 1'
#
loop_
_entity.id
_entity.type
_entity.pdbx_description
1 polymer ?
#
loop_
_entity_poly.entity_id
_entity_poly.type
_entity_poly.pdbx_seq_one_letter_code
_entity_poly.pdbx_strand_id
1 'polypeptide(L)'
;MKYILTFILIFFLGCSKKENSEEKKPIETNTTKTKQTKNKKTYSKIIIKINDFNLTIKNKKLIYPKKKIIFLFENNSTYSKMQEEVLNQMKLQYIKTDNEFLKKFFNIKTFPTIVVLDKNKTIKYENFVPLEILKAEGL
;
A
#
# COMPACT_ATOMS: atom_id res chain seq x y z
N MET A 1 10.95 -36.63 -17.09
CA MET A 1 11.85 -35.77 -17.87
C MET A 1 11.95 -34.43 -17.15
N LYS A 2 13.16 -34.05 -16.72
CA LYS A 2 13.41 -32.87 -15.89
C LYS A 2 13.85 -31.72 -16.82
N TYR A 3 13.05 -30.68 -16.95
CA TYR A 3 13.44 -29.45 -17.63
C TYR A 3 13.79 -28.40 -16.58
N ILE A 4 15.07 -28.07 -16.53
CA ILE A 4 15.61 -26.92 -15.78
C ILE A 4 15.40 -25.70 -16.67
N LEU A 5 14.53 -24.79 -16.24
CA LEU A 5 14.30 -23.52 -16.92
C LEU A 5 14.92 -22.40 -16.08
N THR A 6 16.16 -22.03 -16.41
CA THR A 6 16.84 -20.84 -15.90
C THR A 6 16.56 -19.67 -16.84
N PHE A 7 15.88 -18.62 -16.36
CA PHE A 7 15.80 -17.35 -17.08
C PHE A 7 16.72 -16.30 -16.43
N ILE A 8 17.52 -15.71 -17.31
CA ILE A 8 18.67 -14.82 -17.08
C ILE A 8 18.19 -13.41 -16.74
N LEU A 9 18.78 -12.82 -15.71
CA LEU A 9 18.65 -11.40 -15.34
C LEU A 9 19.42 -10.53 -16.35
N ILE A 10 18.74 -9.64 -17.08
CA ILE A 10 19.40 -8.62 -17.91
C ILE A 10 19.45 -7.30 -17.14
N PHE A 11 20.65 -6.92 -16.72
CA PHE A 11 20.98 -5.59 -16.22
C PHE A 11 21.00 -4.57 -17.37
N PHE A 12 20.18 -3.53 -17.30
CA PHE A 12 20.39 -2.31 -18.10
C PHE A 12 21.21 -1.31 -17.28
N LEU A 13 22.53 -1.37 -17.44
CA LEU A 13 23.49 -0.33 -17.08
C LEU A 13 24.09 0.21 -18.39
N GLY A 14 23.80 1.47 -18.72
CA GLY A 14 24.41 2.19 -19.84
C GLY A 14 24.04 3.68 -19.76
N CYS A 15 24.80 4.47 -19.02
CA CYS A 15 25.90 5.33 -19.48
C CYS A 15 25.47 6.57 -20.31
N SER A 16 25.37 7.69 -19.57
CA SER A 16 26.02 8.99 -19.81
C SER A 16 26.52 9.31 -21.22
N LYS A 17 26.02 10.44 -21.76
CA LYS A 17 26.87 11.47 -22.38
C LYS A 17 26.41 12.86 -21.94
N LYS A 18 27.36 13.61 -21.37
CA LYS A 18 27.31 15.08 -21.24
C LYS A 18 27.86 15.67 -22.54
N GLU A 19 27.29 16.77 -22.98
CA GLU A 19 27.95 17.72 -23.88
C GLU A 19 27.65 19.13 -23.36
N ASN A 20 28.73 19.87 -23.08
CA ASN A 20 28.76 21.25 -22.63
C ASN A 20 28.97 22.16 -23.84
N SER A 21 28.28 23.30 -23.88
CA SER A 21 28.68 24.61 -24.44
C SER A 21 27.41 25.48 -24.45
N GLU A 22 27.36 26.76 -24.10
CA GLU A 22 28.32 27.79 -23.73
C GLU A 22 27.55 28.94 -23.05
N GLU A 23 28.29 29.77 -22.31
CA GLU A 23 27.85 30.89 -21.48
C GLU A 23 27.04 31.99 -22.20
N LYS A 24 26.05 32.55 -21.49
CA LYS A 24 25.75 33.98 -21.52
C LYS A 24 25.64 34.53 -20.10
N LYS A 25 26.28 35.68 -19.92
CA LYS A 25 26.60 36.47 -18.70
C LYS A 25 25.38 37.02 -17.92
N PRO A 26 25.59 37.55 -16.70
CA PRO A 26 24.64 37.47 -15.58
C PRO A 26 23.70 38.67 -15.48
N ILE A 27 22.53 38.45 -14.89
CA ILE A 27 21.70 39.52 -14.32
C ILE A 27 21.57 39.23 -12.83
N GLU A 28 22.08 40.17 -12.04
CA GLU A 28 21.92 40.23 -10.60
C GLU A 28 20.44 40.32 -10.23
N THR A 29 20.01 39.48 -9.31
CA THR A 29 18.91 39.86 -8.41
C THR A 29 19.14 39.24 -7.04
N ASN A 30 19.24 40.13 -6.06
CA ASN A 30 19.57 39.82 -4.68
C ASN A 30 18.51 38.94 -3.99
N THR A 31 19.00 38.08 -3.09
CA THR A 31 18.35 37.59 -1.85
C THR A 31 16.92 37.05 -1.98
N THR A 32 16.66 35.78 -1.66
CA THR A 32 16.61 35.35 -0.26
C THR A 32 16.82 33.84 -0.15
N LYS A 33 17.75 33.43 0.72
CA LYS A 33 17.81 32.05 1.25
C LYS A 33 16.55 31.80 2.06
N THR A 34 15.48 31.30 1.45
CA THR A 34 14.46 30.59 2.21
C THR A 34 15.04 29.21 2.52
N LYS A 35 15.67 29.08 3.69
CA LYS A 35 15.61 27.82 4.44
C LYS A 35 14.13 27.51 4.58
N GLN A 36 13.60 26.70 3.67
CA GLN A 36 12.40 25.95 3.94
C GLN A 36 12.76 24.97 5.05
N THR A 37 12.69 25.42 6.30
CA THR A 37 12.27 24.58 7.40
C THR A 37 10.91 24.04 7.00
N LYS A 38 10.91 22.93 6.25
CA LYS A 38 9.79 22.02 6.18
C LYS A 38 9.57 21.56 7.61
N ASN A 39 8.79 22.33 8.36
CA ASN A 39 8.15 21.88 9.58
C ASN A 39 7.23 20.73 9.16
N LYS A 40 7.82 19.53 9.04
CA LYS A 40 7.11 18.27 9.00
C LYS A 40 6.27 18.27 10.27
N LYS A 41 4.97 18.54 10.12
CA LYS A 41 3.99 18.16 11.14
C LYS A 41 4.13 16.66 11.30
N THR A 42 4.92 16.26 12.28
CA THR A 42 5.09 14.88 12.67
C THR A 42 3.80 14.54 13.39
N TYR A 43 2.81 14.02 12.67
CA TYR A 43 1.60 13.49 13.28
C TYR A 43 2.02 12.32 14.18
N SER A 44 2.11 12.59 15.48
CA SER A 44 2.55 11.60 16.47
C SER A 44 1.52 10.47 16.58
N LYS A 45 0.23 10.78 16.37
CA LYS A 45 -0.88 9.84 16.42
C LYS A 45 -1.99 10.23 15.42
N ILE A 46 -2.41 9.29 14.59
CA ILE A 46 -3.57 9.37 13.71
C ILE A 46 -4.57 8.31 14.20
N ILE A 47 -5.83 8.69 14.35
CA ILE A 47 -6.92 7.77 14.72
C ILE A 47 -7.95 7.83 13.61
N ILE A 48 -8.22 6.68 12.98
CA ILE A 48 -9.23 6.54 11.94
C ILE A 48 -10.39 5.79 12.56
N LYS A 49 -11.55 6.44 12.62
CA LYS A 49 -12.79 5.81 13.08
C LYS A 49 -13.39 5.05 11.90
N ILE A 50 -13.65 3.76 12.10
CA ILE A 50 -14.24 2.87 11.11
C ILE A 50 -15.33 2.10 11.83
N ASN A 51 -16.59 2.45 11.56
CA ASN A 51 -17.74 1.94 12.29
C ASN A 51 -17.50 2.04 13.81
N ASP A 52 -17.54 0.92 14.52
CA ASP A 52 -17.43 0.84 15.98
C ASP A 52 -15.98 0.66 16.50
N PHE A 53 -14.96 0.76 15.62
CA PHE A 53 -13.57 0.63 16.05
C PHE A 53 -12.67 1.77 15.58
N ASN A 54 -11.54 1.90 16.27
CA ASN A 54 -10.52 2.91 16.01
C ASN A 54 -9.25 2.24 15.53
N LEU A 55 -8.84 2.52 14.28
CA LEU A 55 -7.51 2.18 13.81
C LEU A 55 -6.53 3.28 14.23
N THR A 56 -5.52 2.93 15.02
CA THR A 56 -4.55 3.90 15.53
C THR A 56 -3.20 3.72 14.86
N ILE A 57 -2.65 4.80 14.33
CA ILE A 57 -1.30 4.84 13.76
C ILE A 57 -0.48 5.83 14.57
N LYS A 58 0.59 5.35 15.20
CA LYS A 58 1.49 6.15 16.02
C LYS A 58 2.88 6.11 15.42
N ASN A 59 3.49 7.27 15.20
CA ASN A 59 4.83 7.37 14.60
C ASN A 59 4.98 6.55 13.30
N LYS A 60 3.97 6.63 12.41
CA LYS A 60 3.86 5.88 11.15
C LYS A 60 3.78 4.35 11.29
N LYS A 61 3.62 3.82 12.49
CA LYS A 61 3.40 2.39 12.74
C LYS A 61 1.96 2.15 13.14
N LEU A 62 1.37 1.08 12.61
CA LEU A 62 0.06 0.61 13.03
C LEU A 62 0.14 0.09 14.47
N ILE A 63 -0.73 0.59 15.35
CA ILE A 63 -1.03 -0.08 16.61
C ILE A 63 -2.10 -1.11 16.30
N TYR A 64 -1.70 -2.38 16.36
CA TYR A 64 -2.60 -3.46 15.95
C TYR A 64 -3.83 -3.58 16.85
N PRO A 65 -5.00 -3.84 16.26
CA PRO A 65 -6.22 -4.09 17.02
C PRO A 65 -6.12 -5.40 17.81
N LYS A 66 -6.82 -5.47 18.95
CA LYS A 66 -6.90 -6.71 19.76
C LYS A 66 -7.64 -7.85 19.05
N LYS A 67 -8.64 -7.51 18.25
CA LYS A 67 -9.43 -8.45 17.44
C LYS A 67 -8.92 -8.45 16.00
N LYS A 68 -9.01 -9.60 15.32
CA LYS A 68 -8.71 -9.71 13.89
C LYS A 68 -9.62 -8.74 13.12
N ILE A 69 -9.05 -7.96 12.21
CA ILE A 69 -9.80 -7.06 11.32
C ILE A 69 -9.44 -7.41 9.88
N ILE A 70 -10.46 -7.52 9.03
CA ILE A 70 -10.31 -7.78 7.61
C ILE A 70 -10.84 -6.56 6.86
N PHE A 71 -10.01 -5.97 6.01
CA PHE A 71 -10.42 -4.93 5.06
C PHE A 71 -10.51 -5.53 3.67
N LEU A 72 -11.57 -5.18 2.95
CA LEU A 72 -11.69 -5.39 1.51
C LEU A 72 -11.59 -4.04 0.81
N PHE A 73 -10.48 -3.83 0.10
CA PHE A 73 -10.33 -2.73 -0.85
C PHE A 73 -10.86 -3.20 -2.19
N GLU A 74 -11.86 -2.50 -2.72
CA GLU A 74 -12.59 -2.92 -3.91
C GLU A 74 -12.87 -1.73 -4.84
N ASN A 75 -13.15 -2.02 -6.11
CA ASN A 75 -13.36 -1.00 -7.14
C ASN A 75 -14.59 -1.27 -8.01
N ASN A 76 -15.62 -1.95 -7.48
CA ASN A 76 -16.85 -2.35 -8.17
C ASN A 76 -16.67 -3.23 -9.41
N SER A 77 -15.45 -3.70 -9.70
CA SER A 77 -15.19 -4.63 -10.80
C SER A 77 -15.82 -6.00 -10.55
N THR A 78 -15.99 -6.80 -11.60
CA THR A 78 -16.44 -8.19 -11.49
C THR A 78 -15.56 -8.99 -10.52
N TYR A 79 -14.23 -8.84 -10.59
CA TYR A 79 -13.32 -9.50 -9.66
C TYR A 79 -13.52 -9.07 -8.20
N SER A 80 -13.82 -7.79 -7.96
CA SER A 80 -14.14 -7.29 -6.63
C SER A 80 -15.42 -7.90 -6.06
N LYS A 81 -16.47 -8.01 -6.88
CA LYS A 81 -17.74 -8.66 -6.49
C LYS A 81 -17.55 -10.14 -6.21
N MET A 82 -16.79 -10.85 -7.05
CA MET A 82 -16.45 -12.26 -6.82
C MET A 82 -15.65 -12.44 -5.53
N GLN A 83 -14.71 -11.54 -5.22
CA GLN A 83 -13.97 -11.62 -3.97
C GLN A 83 -14.88 -11.44 -2.75
N GLU A 84 -15.84 -10.53 -2.85
CA GLU A 84 -16.86 -10.34 -1.82
C GLU A 84 -17.69 -11.60 -1.59
N GLU A 85 -18.15 -12.25 -2.66
CA GLU A 85 -18.89 -13.52 -2.60
C GLU A 85 -18.08 -14.61 -1.88
N VAL A 86 -16.78 -14.73 -2.16
CA VAL A 86 -15.88 -15.67 -1.47
C VAL A 86 -15.82 -15.37 0.04
N LEU A 87 -15.64 -14.11 0.44
CA LEU A 87 -15.60 -13.73 1.85
C LEU A 87 -16.95 -13.99 2.56
N ASN A 88 -18.06 -13.75 1.87
CA ASN A 88 -19.41 -14.03 2.36
C ASN A 88 -19.65 -15.53 2.52
N GLN A 89 -19.20 -16.36 1.57
CA GLN A 89 -19.29 -17.82 1.64
C GLN A 89 -18.50 -18.37 2.84
N MET A 90 -17.37 -17.75 3.17
CA MET A 90 -16.58 -18.07 4.37
C MET A 90 -17.20 -17.56 5.68
N LYS A 91 -18.28 -16.76 5.60
CA LYS A 91 -18.92 -16.08 6.75
C LYS A 91 -17.93 -15.18 7.52
N LEU A 92 -16.99 -14.55 6.81
CA LEU A 92 -16.02 -13.65 7.41
C LEU A 92 -16.63 -12.27 7.64
N GLN A 93 -16.32 -11.68 8.80
CA GLN A 93 -16.61 -10.27 9.03
C GLN A 93 -15.48 -9.42 8.45
N TYR A 94 -15.80 -8.55 7.50
CA TYR A 94 -14.87 -7.63 6.88
C TYR A 94 -15.48 -6.25 6.73
N ILE A 95 -14.61 -5.25 6.54
CA ILE A 95 -14.99 -3.88 6.24
C ILE A 95 -14.59 -3.57 4.81
N LYS A 96 -15.57 -3.22 3.97
CA LYS A 96 -15.29 -2.60 2.68
C LYS A 96 -14.78 -1.18 2.90
N THR A 97 -13.71 -0.81 2.21
CA THR A 97 -13.18 0.55 2.32
C THR A 97 -12.48 1.00 1.05
N ASP A 98 -12.69 2.25 0.71
CA ASP A 98 -12.01 2.99 -0.34
C ASP A 98 -11.13 4.12 0.23
N ASN A 99 -10.90 4.13 1.55
CA ASN A 99 -10.26 5.22 2.27
C ASN A 99 -8.84 5.49 1.72
N GLU A 100 -8.64 6.68 1.16
CA GLU A 100 -7.38 7.11 0.54
C GLU A 100 -6.16 7.03 1.47
N PHE A 101 -6.35 7.34 2.76
CA PHE A 101 -5.26 7.25 3.71
C PHE A 101 -4.85 5.78 3.93
N LEU A 102 -5.81 4.86 4.09
CA LEU A 102 -5.52 3.44 4.26
C LEU A 102 -4.91 2.83 3.00
N LYS A 103 -5.40 3.23 1.80
CA LYS A 103 -4.80 2.82 0.53
C LYS A 103 -3.33 3.19 0.45
N LYS A 104 -2.99 4.43 0.82
CA LYS A 104 -1.59 4.90 0.88
C LYS A 104 -0.79 4.18 1.97
N PHE A 105 -1.37 3.97 3.15
CA PHE A 105 -0.69 3.34 4.29
C PHE A 105 -0.34 1.88 4.02
N PHE A 106 -1.26 1.11 3.45
CA PHE A 106 -1.05 -0.31 3.09
C PHE A 106 -0.47 -0.52 1.68
N ASN A 107 -0.19 0.58 0.97
CA ASN A 107 0.32 0.56 -0.40
C ASN A 107 -0.54 -0.31 -1.33
N ILE A 108 -1.84 0.01 -1.40
CA ILE A 108 -2.83 -0.66 -2.23
C ILE A 108 -2.75 -0.09 -3.66
N LYS A 109 -2.41 -0.95 -4.62
CA LYS A 109 -2.27 -0.56 -6.05
C LYS A 109 -3.21 -1.33 -6.98
N THR A 110 -3.70 -2.47 -6.52
CA THR A 110 -4.55 -3.38 -7.28
C THR A 110 -5.86 -3.64 -6.52
N PHE A 111 -6.89 -4.01 -7.26
CA PHE A 111 -8.21 -4.30 -6.71
C PHE A 111 -8.73 -5.61 -7.33
N PRO A 112 -9.44 -6.46 -6.57
CA PRO A 112 -9.62 -6.36 -5.12
C PRO A 112 -8.31 -6.56 -4.36
N THR A 113 -8.21 -6.04 -3.14
CA THR A 113 -7.13 -6.36 -2.21
C THR A 113 -7.71 -6.59 -0.82
N ILE A 114 -7.37 -7.72 -0.21
CA ILE A 114 -7.72 -8.03 1.19
C ILE A 114 -6.54 -7.66 2.08
N VAL A 115 -6.79 -6.92 3.16
CA VAL A 115 -5.79 -6.67 4.21
C VAL A 115 -6.30 -7.24 5.53
N VAL A 116 -5.52 -8.13 6.12
CA VAL A 116 -5.81 -8.78 7.40
C VAL A 116 -4.88 -8.24 8.46
N LEU A 117 -5.45 -7.66 9.50
CA LEU A 117 -4.75 -7.25 10.71
C LEU A 117 -5.02 -8.28 11.80
N ASP A 118 -4.01 -9.03 12.20
CA ASP A 118 -4.15 -10.09 13.19
C ASP A 118 -2.99 -10.03 14.19
N LYS A 119 -3.28 -9.71 15.44
CA LYS A 119 -2.30 -9.57 16.54
C LYS A 119 -1.16 -8.60 16.25
N ASN A 120 -0.06 -9.03 15.66
CA ASN A 120 1.12 -8.24 15.35
C ASN A 120 1.54 -8.37 13.87
N LYS A 121 0.71 -9.02 13.05
CA LYS A 121 0.95 -9.24 11.62
C LYS A 121 -0.09 -8.54 10.77
N THR A 122 0.38 -8.00 9.64
CA THR A 122 -0.45 -7.53 8.54
C THR A 122 -0.24 -8.49 7.38
N ILE A 123 -1.30 -9.12 6.89
CA ILE A 123 -1.26 -9.97 5.69
C ILE A 123 -2.03 -9.24 4.60
N LYS A 124 -1.50 -9.25 3.37
CA LYS A 124 -2.11 -8.59 2.22
C LYS A 124 -2.25 -9.59 1.09
N TYR A 125 -3.44 -9.67 0.51
CA TYR A 125 -3.74 -10.46 -0.67
C TYR A 125 -4.18 -9.54 -1.79
N GLU A 126 -3.38 -9.50 -2.85
CA GLU A 126 -3.62 -8.64 -4.00
C GLU A 126 -4.31 -9.44 -5.11
N ASN A 127 -5.23 -8.80 -5.82
CA ASN A 127 -6.11 -9.40 -6.83
C ASN A 127 -7.10 -10.42 -6.22
N PHE A 128 -7.78 -11.15 -7.10
CA PHE A 128 -8.70 -12.21 -6.68
C PHE A 128 -7.96 -13.38 -6.04
N VAL A 129 -8.46 -13.84 -4.89
CA VAL A 129 -7.93 -14.94 -4.09
C VAL A 129 -9.02 -16.01 -3.97
N PRO A 130 -8.75 -17.22 -4.47
CA PRO A 130 -9.68 -18.34 -4.32
C PRO A 130 -9.92 -18.72 -2.86
N LEU A 131 -11.10 -19.30 -2.62
CA LEU A 131 -11.57 -19.76 -1.31
C LEU A 131 -10.56 -20.70 -0.62
N GLU A 132 -9.95 -21.59 -1.39
CA GLU A 132 -9.04 -22.64 -0.92
C GLU A 132 -7.79 -22.04 -0.29
N ILE A 133 -7.26 -20.97 -0.89
CA ILE A 133 -6.06 -20.27 -0.42
C ILE A 133 -6.37 -19.58 0.91
N LEU A 134 -7.49 -18.84 0.97
CA LEU A 134 -7.90 -18.15 2.19
C LEU A 134 -8.11 -19.14 3.35
N LYS A 135 -8.76 -20.30 3.09
CA LYS A 135 -8.93 -21.36 4.10
C LYS A 135 -7.59 -21.94 4.57
N ALA A 136 -6.67 -22.22 3.66
CA ALA A 136 -5.37 -22.81 3.99
C ALA A 136 -4.54 -21.90 4.91
N GLU A 137 -4.71 -20.58 4.78
CA GLU A 137 -4.00 -19.59 5.60
C GLU A 137 -4.73 -19.23 6.91
N GLY A 138 -5.85 -19.89 7.19
CA GLY A 138 -6.60 -19.71 8.44
C GLY A 138 -7.38 -18.40 8.51
N LEU A 139 -7.89 -17.94 7.36
CA LEU A 139 -8.89 -16.88 7.32
C LEU A 139 -10.26 -17.39 7.74
#